data_AF-A0A849UNV9-F1
#
_entry.id   AF-A0A849UNV9-F1
#
_cell.length_a   1.000
_cell.length_b   1.000
_cell.length_c   1.000
_cell.angle_alpha   90.00
_cell.angle_beta   90.00
_cell.angle_gamma   90.00
#
_symmetry.space_group_name_H-M   'P 1'
#
loop_
_entity.id
_entity.type
_entity.pdbx_description
1 polymer ?
#
loop_
_entity_poly.entity_id
_entity_poly.type
_entity_poly.pdbx_seq_one_letter_code
_entity_poly.pdbx_strand_id
1 'polypeptide(L)' 'MATHSGAEVGLFWQAKGQNWAVEVKYGSAPRLTPSMKSATTDLDMAHLWVVYPGEKSYLLAERVSTLPVSSLTSSWPYK' A
#
# COMPACT_ATOMS: atom_id res chain seq x y z
N MET A 1 -3.64 -5.21 -24.85
CA MET A 1 -2.73 -6.24 -24.32
C MET A 1 -2.60 -6.00 -22.84
N ALA A 2 -3.31 -6.77 -22.02
CA ALA A 2 -3.12 -6.74 -20.58
C ALA A 2 -1.75 -7.35 -20.31
N THR A 3 -0.77 -6.50 -20.01
CA THR A 3 0.43 -6.96 -19.33
C THR A 3 -0.04 -7.78 -18.13
N HIS A 4 0.57 -8.95 -17.89
CA HIS A 4 0.59 -9.58 -16.58
C HIS A 4 1.27 -8.58 -15.61
N SER A 5 0.59 -7.49 -15.26
CA SER A 5 0.90 -6.65 -14.13
C SER A 5 0.82 -7.58 -12.94
N GLY A 6 1.95 -7.83 -12.28
CA GLY A 6 2.09 -8.89 -11.27
C GLY A 6 0.92 -8.93 -10.29
N ALA A 7 0.61 -10.12 -9.78
CA ALA A 7 -0.54 -10.32 -8.89
C ALA A 7 -0.61 -9.25 -7.80
N GLU A 8 -1.70 -8.48 -7.81
CA GLU A 8 -1.99 -7.49 -6.78
C GLU A 8 -2.98 -8.13 -5.81
N VAL A 9 -2.58 -8.22 -4.54
CA VAL A 9 -3.46 -8.66 -3.45
C VAL A 9 -3.68 -7.46 -2.54
N GLY A 10 -4.94 -7.02 -2.48
CA GLY A 10 -5.37 -5.92 -1.63
C GLY A 10 -6.08 -6.41 -0.38
N LEU A 11 -5.85 -5.74 0.75
CA LEU A 11 -6.62 -5.88 1.99
C LEU A 11 -7.01 -4.49 2.47
N PHE A 12 -8.27 -4.35 2.88
CA PHE A 12 -8.82 -3.15 3.51
C PHE A 12 -9.42 -3.54 4.87
N TRP A 13 -9.23 -2.69 5.87
CA TRP A 13 -9.82 -2.92 7.20
C TRP A 13 -10.04 -1.62 7.97
N GLN A 14 -10.85 -1.73 9.01
CA GLN A 14 -11.09 -0.66 9.98
C GLN A 14 -10.40 -0.97 11.29
N ALA A 15 -9.67 0.01 11.81
CA ALA A 15 -9.04 -0.08 13.12
C ALA A 15 -8.87 1.34 13.70
N LYS A 16 -9.01 1.48 15.02
CA LYS A 16 -8.85 2.78 15.72
C LYS A 16 -9.72 3.90 15.13
N GLY A 17 -10.93 3.56 14.66
CA GLY A 17 -11.86 4.52 14.06
C GLY A 17 -11.44 5.06 12.68
N GLN A 18 -10.47 4.42 12.01
CA GLN A 18 -9.94 4.85 10.73
C GLN A 18 -9.91 3.69 9.71
N ASN A 19 -9.91 4.06 8.43
CA ASN A 19 -9.85 3.14 7.29
C ASN A 19 -8.38 2.95 6.86
N TRP A 20 -7.98 1.70 6.65
CA TRP A 20 -6.60 1.33 6.33
C TRP A 20 -6.55 0.34 5.18
N ALA A 21 -5.48 0.36 4.39
CA ALA A 21 -5.31 -0.60 3.33
C ALA A 21 -3.85 -1.02 3.13
N VAL A 22 -3.66 -2.24 2.64
CA VAL A 22 -2.38 -2.72 2.13
C VAL A 22 -2.57 -3.31 0.73
N GLU A 23 -1.60 -3.05 -0.13
CA GLU A 23 -1.50 -3.66 -1.45
C GLU A 23 -0.13 -4.32 -1.58
N VAL A 24 -0.09 -5.62 -1.88
CA VAL A 24 1.16 -6.35 -2.09
C VAL A 24 1.52 -6.35 -3.58
N LYS A 25 2.74 -5.90 -3.92
CA LYS A 25 3.28 -5.92 -5.29
C LYS A 25 4.58 -6.68 -5.37
N TYR A 26 4.67 -7.60 -6.34
CA TYR A 26 5.88 -8.37 -6.61
C TYR A 26 6.96 -7.59 -7.40
N GLY A 27 6.63 -6.41 -7.93
CA GLY A 27 7.55 -5.59 -8.73
C GLY A 27 8.56 -4.78 -7.91
N SER A 28 9.69 -4.44 -8.54
CA SER A 28 10.67 -3.49 -7.98
C SER A 28 10.18 -2.04 -8.11
N ALA A 29 10.38 -1.25 -7.06
CA ALA A 29 10.10 0.19 -7.00
C ALA A 29 8.64 0.59 -7.34
N PRO A 30 7.68 0.34 -6.41
CA PRO A 30 6.32 0.83 -6.53
C PRO A 30 6.25 2.33 -6.86
N ARG A 31 5.27 2.69 -7.66
CA ARG A 31 4.89 4.07 -7.99
C ARG A 31 3.43 4.28 -7.67
N LEU A 32 3.06 5.52 -7.34
CA LEU A 32 1.67 5.89 -7.15
C LEU A 32 0.90 5.61 -8.43
N THR A 33 -0.19 4.83 -8.34
CA THR A 33 -1.11 4.63 -9.46
C THR A 33 -2.34 5.52 -9.31
N PRO A 34 -3.07 5.80 -10.41
CA PRO A 34 -4.35 6.51 -10.33
C PRO A 34 -5.37 5.82 -9.43
N SER A 35 -5.42 4.48 -9.43
CA SER A 35 -6.33 3.68 -8.60
C SER A 35 -6.03 3.81 -7.11
N MET A 36 -4.76 3.80 -6.71
CA MET A 36 -4.37 4.03 -5.31
C MET A 36 -4.79 5.43 -4.86
N LYS A 37 -4.59 6.43 -5.72
CA LYS A 37 -4.94 7.82 -5.42
C LYS A 37 -6.45 8.00 -5.24
N SER A 38 -7.28 7.46 -6.15
CA SER A 38 -8.73 7.54 -6.02
C SER A 38 -9.23 6.75 -4.81
N ALA A 39 -8.76 5.51 -4.63
CA ALA A 39 -9.19 4.67 -3.50
C ALA A 39 -8.87 5.30 -2.14
N THR A 40 -7.70 5.94 -1.99
CA THR A 40 -7.32 6.63 -0.74
C THR A 40 -8.30 7.75 -0.39
N THR A 41 -8.77 8.50 -1.39
CA THR A 41 -9.74 9.60 -1.20
C THR A 41 -11.16 9.07 -1.02
N ASP A 42 -11.61 8.19 -1.91
CA ASP A 42 -12.99 7.72 -1.97
C ASP A 42 -13.38 6.87 -0.75
N LEU A 43 -12.40 6.15 -0.18
CA LEU A 43 -12.57 5.34 1.01
C LEU A 43 -12.10 6.05 2.29
N ASP A 44 -11.78 7.35 2.22
CA ASP A 44 -11.27 8.16 3.33
C ASP A 44 -10.21 7.41 4.17
N MET A 45 -9.21 6.86 3.47
CA MET A 45 -8.18 6.06 4.12
C MET A 45 -7.26 6.98 4.92
N ALA A 46 -6.96 6.56 6.15
CA ALA A 46 -5.89 7.16 6.93
C ALA A 46 -4.53 6.89 6.27
N HIS A 47 -4.31 5.66 5.80
CA HIS A 47 -3.09 5.32 5.07
C HIS A 47 -3.21 4.05 4.22
N LEU A 48 -2.51 4.03 3.09
CA LEU A 48 -2.29 2.86 2.22
C LEU A 48 -0.80 2.48 2.22
N TRP A 49 -0.50 1.23 2.59
CA TRP A 49 0.85 0.68 2.46
C TRP A 49 0.98 -0.17 1.20
N VAL A 50 2.04 0.05 0.43
CA VAL A 50 2.41 -0.83 -0.68
C VAL A 50 3.54 -1.74 -0.25
N VAL A 51 3.22 -2.99 0.06
CA VAL A 51 4.20 -4.00 0.46
C VAL A 51 4.91 -4.53 -0.78
N TYR A 52 6.24 -4.52 -0.76
CA TYR A 52 7.03 -4.90 -1.93
C TYR A 52 8.41 -5.49 -1.56
N PRO A 53 9.08 -6.24 -2.45
CA PRO A 53 10.33 -6.94 -2.16
C PRO A 53 11.60 -6.08 -2.28
N GLY A 54 11.51 -4.76 -2.08
CA GLY A 54 12.69 -3.89 -2.01
C GLY A 54 13.13 -3.59 -0.58
N GLU A 55 14.12 -2.71 -0.45
CA GLU A 55 14.82 -2.47 0.82
C GLU A 55 14.45 -1.15 1.50
N LYS A 56 13.73 -0.25 0.81
CA LYS A 56 13.52 1.13 1.27
C LYS A 56 12.05 1.46 1.44
N SER A 57 11.71 2.06 2.58
CA SER A 57 10.42 2.74 2.72
C SER A 57 10.52 4.16 2.17
N TYR A 58 9.53 4.58 1.38
CA TYR A 58 9.42 5.92 0.84
C TYR A 58 7.95 6.30 0.59
N LEU A 59 7.68 7.61 0.55
CA LEU A 59 6.34 8.12 0.27
C LEU A 59 6.04 8.05 -1.23
N LEU A 60 4.83 7.60 -1.56
CA LEU A 60 4.24 7.68 -2.90
C LEU A 60 3.27 8.87 -3.01
N ALA A 61 2.62 9.20 -1.90
CA ALA A 61 1.77 10.37 -1.70
C ALA A 61 1.68 10.68 -0.18
N GLU A 62 0.92 11.71 0.19
CA GLU A 62 0.71 12.11 1.59
C GLU A 62 0.25 10.94 2.50
N ARG A 63 -0.69 10.12 2.02
CA ARG A 63 -1.27 8.97 2.74
C ARG A 63 -0.95 7.62 2.11
N VAL A 64 0.09 7.58 1.28
CA VAL A 64 0.49 6.35 0.58
C VAL A 64 2.00 6.18 0.68
N SER A 65 2.45 5.05 1.21
CA SER A 65 3.89 4.76 1.33
C SER A 65 4.24 3.32 1.00
N THR A 66 5.48 3.09 0.62
CA THR A 66 6.00 1.71 0.49
C THR A 66 6.38 1.14 1.84
N LEU A 67 6.21 -0.18 1.97
CA LEU A 67 6.65 -0.97 3.11
C LEU A 67 7.48 -2.16 2.59
N PRO A 68 8.81 -2.15 2.76
CA PRO A 68 9.62 -3.34 2.49
C PRO A 68 9.06 -4.57 3.18
N VAL A 69 8.99 -5.70 2.47
CA VAL A 69 8.53 -6.97 3.06
C VAL A 69 9.38 -7.37 4.27
N SER A 70 10.68 -7.04 4.26
CA SER A 70 11.62 -7.25 5.36
C SER A 70 11.34 -6.39 6.60
N SER A 71 10.51 -5.35 6.48
CA SER A 71 10.09 -4.47 7.57
C SER A 71 8.73 -4.85 8.17
N LEU A 72 8.11 -5.95 7.72
CA LEU A 72 6.88 -6.45 8.34
C LEU A 72 7.15 -6.94 9.76
N THR A 73 6.21 -6.65 10.65
CA THR A 73 6.27 -7.07 12.05
C THR A 73 4.99 -7.84 12.43
N SER A 74 4.92 -8.38 13.64
CA SER A 74 3.74 -9.07 14.15
C SER A 74 2.52 -8.14 14.36
N SER A 75 2.68 -6.82 14.24
CA SER A 75 1.62 -5.84 14.41
C SER A 75 1.64 -4.79 13.29
N TRP A 76 0.48 -4.21 12.97
CA TRP A 76 0.42 -3.22 11.90
C TRP A 76 0.96 -1.84 12.38
N PRO A 77 1.86 -1.20 11.61
CA PRO A 77 2.45 0.08 12.00
C PRO A 77 1.50 1.24 11.67
N TYR A 78 0.42 1.37 12.44
CA TYR A 78 -0.52 2.49 12.32
C TYR A 78 0.23 3.84 12.38
N LYS A 79 -0.06 4.72 11.42
CA LYS A 79 0.49 6.08 11.32
C LYS A 79 -0.26 7.04 12.23
#